data_AF-A0A243ALM5-F1
#
_entry.id   AF-A0A243ALM5-F1
#
_cell.length_a   1.000
_cell.length_b   1.000
_cell.length_c   1.000
_cell.angle_alpha   90.00
_cell.angle_beta   90.00
_cell.angle_gamma   90.00
#
_symmetry.space_group_name_H-M   'P 1'
#
loop_
_entity.id
_entity.type
_entity.pdbx_description
1 polymer ?
#
loop_
_entity_poly.entity_id
_entity_poly.type
_entity_poly.pdbx_seq_one_letter_code
_entity_poly.pdbx_strand_id
1 'polypeptide(L)'
;MKETIACPQCEENITAQHIIDIPHPFSLRCPHCKVKLKEMRITPCLILAAICVIPLFIIIGESIKELLVKHFSIIDNVPTVLIFFLFCYPLYYFYEKYNAILFIKYGLLKVKS
;
A
#
# COMPACT_ATOMS: atom_id res chain seq x y z
N MET A 1 18.93 -0.15 -8.42
CA MET A 1 18.26 -0.35 -7.11
C MET A 1 18.05 -1.85 -6.91
N LYS A 2 17.95 -2.38 -5.68
CA LYS A 2 17.47 -3.77 -5.52
C LYS A 2 16.00 -3.81 -5.92
N GLU A 3 15.68 -4.57 -6.95
CA GLU A 3 14.30 -4.73 -7.47
C GLU A 3 13.66 -6.04 -7.01
N THR A 4 14.46 -6.90 -6.38
CA THR A 4 14.05 -8.20 -5.88
C THR A 4 14.59 -8.49 -4.48
N ILE A 5 13.84 -9.31 -3.74
CA ILE A 5 14.24 -9.91 -2.46
C ILE A 5 14.10 -11.43 -2.56
N ALA A 6 15.12 -12.17 -2.17
CA ALA A 6 15.10 -13.64 -2.24
C ALA A 6 14.27 -14.24 -1.10
N CYS A 7 13.54 -15.32 -1.39
CA CYS A 7 12.87 -16.11 -0.37
C CYS A 7 13.89 -16.89 0.48
N PRO A 8 13.81 -16.88 1.82
CA PRO A 8 14.74 -17.63 2.67
C PRO A 8 14.61 -19.16 2.59
N GLN A 9 13.57 -19.68 1.93
CA GLN A 9 13.29 -21.13 1.83
C GLN A 9 13.58 -21.71 0.46
N CYS A 10 13.12 -21.05 -0.61
CA CYS A 10 13.28 -21.53 -1.99
C CYS A 10 14.26 -20.71 -2.83
N GLU A 11 14.87 -19.66 -2.24
CA GLU A 11 15.85 -18.75 -2.86
C GLU A 11 15.36 -17.99 -4.10
N GLU A 12 14.14 -18.26 -4.56
CA GLU A 12 13.54 -17.54 -5.67
C GLU A 12 13.27 -16.07 -5.35
N ASN A 13 13.39 -15.24 -6.39
CA ASN A 13 13.24 -13.80 -6.31
C ASN A 13 11.76 -13.40 -6.19
N ILE A 14 11.49 -12.50 -5.24
CA ILE A 14 10.21 -11.83 -5.04
C ILE A 14 10.39 -10.38 -5.51
N THR A 15 9.56 -9.94 -6.45
CA THR A 15 9.56 -8.59 -7.01
C THR A 15 8.59 -7.67 -6.28
N ALA A 16 8.70 -6.36 -6.49
CA ALA A 16 7.74 -5.40 -5.95
C ALA A 16 6.29 -5.68 -6.40
N GLN A 17 6.10 -6.16 -7.64
CA GLN A 17 4.78 -6.50 -8.17
C GLN A 17 4.12 -7.60 -7.34
N HIS A 18 4.87 -8.66 -7.00
CA HIS A 18 4.38 -9.74 -6.15
C HIS A 18 4.03 -9.29 -4.74
N ILE A 19 4.45 -8.11 -4.29
CA ILE A 19 4.09 -7.54 -2.99
C ILE A 19 2.81 -6.72 -3.08
N ILE A 20 2.65 -5.94 -4.15
CA ILE A 20 1.43 -5.17 -4.43
C ILE A 20 0.24 -6.11 -4.61
N ASP A 21 0.45 -7.25 -5.28
CA ASP A 21 -0.62 -8.23 -5.55
C ASP A 21 -1.04 -9.04 -4.30
N ILE A 22 -0.40 -8.85 -3.14
CA ILE A 22 -0.72 -9.60 -1.91
C ILE A 22 -1.98 -9.00 -1.28
N PRO A 23 -3.04 -9.81 -1.07
CA PRO A 23 -4.32 -9.29 -0.58
C PRO A 23 -4.25 -8.76 0.86
N HIS A 24 -3.31 -9.28 1.68
CA HIS A 24 -3.18 -8.90 3.08
C HIS A 24 -1.72 -8.68 3.49
N PRO A 25 -1.37 -7.49 4.02
CA PRO A 25 0.00 -7.16 4.41
C PRO A 25 0.52 -8.01 5.58
N PHE A 26 -0.37 -8.62 6.37
CA PHE A 26 -0.02 -9.43 7.54
C PHE A 26 0.14 -10.93 7.25
N SER A 27 -0.25 -11.39 6.06
CA SER A 27 -0.14 -12.79 5.64
C SER A 27 0.70 -12.94 4.38
N LEU A 28 1.92 -12.42 4.42
CA LEU A 28 2.88 -12.58 3.33
C LEU A 28 3.12 -14.08 3.10
N ARG A 29 2.87 -14.57 1.89
CA ARG A 29 3.26 -15.92 1.45
C ARG A 29 4.18 -15.76 0.26
N CYS A 30 5.19 -16.64 0.17
CA CYS A 30 6.01 -16.67 -1.03
C CYS A 30 5.13 -17.03 -2.25
N PRO A 31 5.22 -16.32 -3.38
CA PRO A 31 4.45 -16.66 -4.58
C PRO A 31 4.80 -18.05 -5.14
N HIS A 32 6.04 -18.50 -4.92
CA HIS A 32 6.56 -19.75 -5.47
C HIS A 32 6.31 -20.94 -4.54
N CYS A 33 6.91 -20.94 -3.35
CA CYS A 33 6.81 -22.06 -2.40
C CYS A 33 5.64 -21.97 -1.42
N LYS A 34 4.84 -20.89 -1.46
CA LYS A 34 3.65 -20.65 -0.61
C LYS A 34 3.89 -20.66 0.89
N VAL A 35 5.15 -20.72 1.33
CA VAL A 35 5.53 -20.66 2.76
C VAL A 35 5.12 -19.30 3.34
N LYS A 36 4.66 -19.30 4.60
CA LYS A 36 4.35 -18.06 5.30
C LYS A 36 5.66 -17.36 5.66
N LEU A 37 5.73 -16.09 5.28
CA LEU A 37 6.88 -15.22 5.55
C LEU A 37 6.46 -14.12 6.51
N LYS A 38 7.42 -13.66 7.31
CA LYS A 38 7.29 -12.48 8.16
C LYS A 38 8.43 -11.53 7.84
N GLU A 39 8.09 -10.26 7.68
CA GLU A 39 9.04 -9.16 7.65
C GLU A 39 8.93 -8.44 9.00
N MET A 40 10.06 -8.14 9.65
CA MET A 40 10.07 -7.55 10.99
C MET A 40 10.82 -6.22 11.09
N ARG A 41 11.52 -5.80 10.04
CA ARG A 41 12.37 -4.61 10.08
C ARG A 41 11.61 -3.37 9.63
N ILE A 42 10.91 -3.42 8.51
CA ILE A 42 10.27 -2.25 7.92
C ILE A 42 8.75 -2.27 7.99
N THR A 43 8.12 -3.44 8.16
CA THR A 43 6.66 -3.55 8.32
C THR A 43 6.10 -2.66 9.43
N PRO A 44 6.70 -2.53 10.64
CA PRO A 44 6.21 -1.60 11.65
C PRO A 44 6.23 -0.13 11.19
N CYS A 45 7.30 0.28 10.50
CA CYS A 45 7.41 1.64 9.94
C CYS A 45 6.39 1.89 8.83
N LEU A 46 6.16 0.90 7.95
CA LEU A 46 5.15 1.01 6.88
C LEU A 46 3.73 1.06 7.45
N ILE A 47 3.43 0.31 8.51
CA ILE A 47 2.15 0.38 9.22
C ILE A 47 1.97 1.75 9.87
N LEU A 48 3.01 2.26 10.54
CA LEU A 48 2.96 3.61 11.12
C LEU A 48 2.71 4.66 10.04
N ALA A 49 3.39 4.56 8.90
CA ALA A 49 3.15 5.42 7.75
C ALA A 49 1.71 5.30 7.25
N ALA A 50 1.15 4.09 7.16
CA ALA A 50 -0.25 3.87 6.79
C ALA A 50 -1.22 4.56 7.76
N ILE A 51 -0.98 4.46 9.07
CA ILE A 51 -1.79 5.12 10.11
C ILE A 51 -1.76 6.64 9.95
N CYS A 52 -0.65 7.25 9.52
CA CYS A 52 -0.57 8.69 9.25
C CYS A 52 -1.21 9.06 7.90
N VAL A 53 -1.05 8.22 6.89
CA VAL A 53 -1.48 8.48 5.51
C VAL A 53 -3.00 8.37 5.37
N ILE A 54 -3.65 7.40 6.01
CA ILE A 54 -5.11 7.22 5.98
C ILE A 54 -5.89 8.50 6.39
N PRO A 55 -5.67 9.11 7.56
CA PRO A 55 -6.39 10.33 7.95
C PRO A 55 -6.05 11.51 7.05
N LEU A 56 -4.82 11.61 6.55
CA LEU A 56 -4.45 12.63 5.57
C LEU A 56 -5.29 12.51 4.28
N PHE A 57 -5.46 11.28 3.80
CA PHE A 57 -6.29 10.97 2.64
C PHE A 57 -7.77 11.30 2.85
N ILE A 58 -8.30 11.10 4.06
CA ILE A 58 -9.67 11.49 4.42
C ILE A 58 -9.82 13.01 4.36
N ILE A 59 -8.92 13.76 5.00
CA ILE A 59 -8.93 15.23 5.02
C ILE A 59 -8.84 15.79 3.59
N ILE A 60 -7.97 15.23 2.76
CA ILE A 60 -7.83 15.65 1.36
C ILE A 60 -9.13 15.36 0.58
N GLY A 61 -9.70 14.17 0.73
CA GLY A 61 -10.95 13.81 0.05
C GLY A 61 -12.12 14.73 0.41
N GLU A 62 -12.24 15.06 1.69
CA GLU A 62 -13.25 16.00 2.20
C GLU A 62 -13.01 17.44 1.68
N SER A 63 -11.76 17.92 1.76
CA SER A 63 -11.39 19.25 1.25
C SER A 63 -11.69 19.40 -0.24
N ILE A 64 -11.40 18.37 -1.04
CA ILE A 64 -11.71 18.34 -2.47
C ILE A 64 -13.23 18.36 -2.68
N LYS A 65 -13.99 17.57 -1.91
CA LYS A 65 -15.46 17.59 -1.99
C LYS A 65 -16.01 18.98 -1.69
N GLU A 66 -15.58 19.62 -0.61
CA GLU A 66 -16.05 20.97 -0.26
C GLU A 66 -15.74 21.99 -1.36
N LEU A 67 -14.54 21.93 -1.95
CA LEU A 67 -14.15 22.82 -3.05
C LEU A 67 -15.03 22.58 -4.29
N LEU A 68 -15.30 21.32 -4.62
CA LEU A 68 -16.17 20.94 -5.73
C LEU A 68 -17.62 21.37 -5.52
N VAL A 69 -18.18 21.22 -4.31
CA VAL A 69 -19.56 21.64 -3.98
C VAL A 69 -19.73 23.16 -4.13
N LYS A 70 -18.71 23.95 -3.80
CA LYS A 70 -18.73 25.41 -4.01
C LYS A 70 -18.89 25.81 -5.48
N HIS A 71 -18.43 24.98 -6.42
CA HIS A 71 -18.53 25.24 -7.85
C HIS A 71 -19.71 24.52 -8.51
N PHE A 72 -20.09 23.35 -8.00
CA PHE A 72 -21.14 22.49 -8.57
C PHE A 72 -22.02 21.91 -7.45
N SER A 73 -23.23 22.45 -7.29
CA SER A 73 -24.19 21.99 -6.28
C SER A 73 -24.66 20.54 -6.47
N ILE A 74 -24.45 19.96 -7.67
CA ILE A 74 -24.77 18.55 -7.97
C ILE A 74 -23.90 17.58 -7.14
N ILE A 75 -22.69 18.01 -6.74
CA ILE A 75 -21.70 17.17 -6.07
C ILE A 75 -22.06 16.93 -4.58
N ASP A 76 -23.00 17.70 -4.03
CA ASP A 76 -23.39 17.56 -2.63
C ASP A 76 -23.94 16.15 -2.31
N ASN A 77 -24.75 15.62 -3.24
CA ASN A 77 -25.33 14.28 -3.18
C ASN A 77 -24.35 13.16 -3.55
N VAL A 78 -23.12 13.49 -3.97
CA VAL A 78 -22.14 12.48 -4.38
C VAL A 78 -21.42 11.94 -3.13
N PRO A 79 -21.37 10.61 -2.95
CA PRO A 79 -20.58 9.99 -1.88
C PRO A 79 -19.11 10.39 -1.97
N THR A 80 -18.52 10.81 -0.85
CA THR A 80 -17.09 11.21 -0.76
C THR A 80 -16.16 10.09 -1.24
N VAL A 81 -16.57 8.83 -1.08
CA VAL A 81 -15.84 7.65 -1.57
C VAL A 81 -15.62 7.70 -3.09
N LEU A 82 -16.59 8.19 -3.88
CA LEU A 82 -16.42 8.31 -5.34
C LEU A 82 -15.44 9.42 -5.71
N ILE A 83 -15.50 10.55 -5.00
CA ILE A 83 -14.55 11.66 -5.16
C ILE A 83 -13.14 11.20 -4.79
N PHE A 84 -13.02 10.41 -3.73
CA PHE A 84 -11.76 9.78 -3.34
C PHE A 84 -11.20 8.88 -4.45
N PHE A 85 -12.00 7.98 -5.02
CA PHE A 85 -11.54 7.14 -6.12
C PHE A 85 -11.14 7.95 -7.37
N LEU A 86 -11.78 9.09 -7.62
CA LEU A 86 -11.46 9.90 -8.79
C LEU A 86 -10.18 10.72 -8.62
N PHE A 87 -10.00 11.36 -7.46
CA PHE A 87 -8.93 12.33 -7.21
C PHE A 87 -7.77 11.77 -6.38
N CYS A 88 -8.06 10.88 -5.42
CA CYS A 88 -7.07 10.34 -4.49
C CYS A 88 -6.51 8.99 -4.92
N TYR A 89 -7.16 8.26 -5.84
CA TYR A 89 -6.64 6.98 -6.34
C TYR A 89 -5.24 7.07 -6.98
N PRO A 90 -4.90 8.09 -7.80
CA PRO A 90 -3.54 8.22 -8.32
C PRO A 90 -2.49 8.36 -7.21
N LEU A 91 -2.80 9.15 -6.17
CA LEU A 91 -1.92 9.30 -5.01
C LEU A 91 -1.79 7.99 -4.23
N TYR A 92 -2.89 7.26 -4.06
CA TYR A 92 -2.89 5.95 -3.42
C TYR A 92 -2.03 4.93 -4.20
N TYR A 93 -2.16 4.90 -5.52
CA TYR A 93 -1.35 4.04 -6.39
C TYR A 93 0.15 4.34 -6.26
N PHE A 94 0.53 5.62 -6.21
CA PHE A 94 1.91 6.00 -5.93
C PHE A 94 2.36 5.50 -4.55
N TYR A 95 1.53 5.70 -3.52
CA TYR A 95 1.81 5.23 -2.16
C TYR A 95 2.07 3.72 -2.10
N GLU A 96 1.23 2.89 -2.74
CA GLU A 96 1.43 1.44 -2.80
C GLU A 96 2.75 1.06 -3.48
N LYS A 97 3.05 1.68 -4.62
CA LYS A 97 4.30 1.44 -5.36
C LYS A 97 5.53 1.82 -4.54
N TYR A 98 5.51 2.97 -3.86
CA TYR A 98 6.61 3.39 -2.98
C TYR A 98 6.80 2.45 -1.80
N ASN A 99 5.72 2.02 -1.16
CA ASN A 99 5.78 1.06 -0.06
C ASN A 99 6.38 -0.29 -0.48
N ALA A 100 5.98 -0.80 -1.65
CA ALA A 100 6.53 -2.05 -2.19
C ALA A 100 8.03 -1.93 -2.46
N ILE A 101 8.50 -0.81 -3.04
CA ILE A 101 9.93 -0.56 -3.26
C ILE A 101 10.70 -0.50 -1.94
N LEU A 102 10.17 0.20 -0.93
CA LEU A 102 10.80 0.27 0.39
C LEU A 102 10.89 -1.10 1.05
N PHE A 103 9.83 -1.91 0.93
CA PHE A 103 9.82 -3.28 1.40
C PHE A 103 10.92 -4.12 0.74
N ILE A 104 11.05 -4.09 -0.60
CA ILE A 104 12.10 -4.84 -1.30
C ILE A 104 13.51 -4.37 -0.90
N LYS A 105 13.69 -3.05 -0.79
CA LYS A 105 15.00 -2.45 -0.55
C LYS A 105 15.53 -2.69 0.86
N TYR A 106 14.65 -2.63 1.86
CA TYR A 106 15.05 -2.63 3.28
C TYR A 106 14.45 -3.78 4.10
N GLY A 107 13.47 -4.49 3.54
CA GLY A 107 12.82 -5.61 4.20
C GLY A 107 13.76 -6.79 4.39
N LEU A 108 13.50 -7.56 5.43
CA LEU A 108 14.20 -8.79 5.75
C LEU A 108 13.17 -9.89 6.01
N LEU A 109 13.08 -10.82 5.06
CA LEU A 109 12.14 -11.94 5.10
C LEU A 109 12.67 -13.05 6.02
N LYS A 110 11.81 -13.53 6.91
CA LYS A 110 12.02 -14.74 7.71
C LYS A 110 10.86 -15.69 7.53
N VAL A 111 11.11 -16.99 7.61
CA VAL A 111 10.03 -17.99 7.63
C VAL A 111 9.23 -17.81 8.92
N LYS A 112 7.91 -17.71 8.80
CA LYS A 112 6.99 -17.63 9.95
C LYS A 112 6.74 -19.07 10.42
N SER A 113 7.42 -19.46 11.50
CA SER A 113 7.17 -20.72 12.20
C SER A 113 5.77 -20.76 12.83
#